data_AF-A0A532CBN7-F1
#
_entry.id   AF-A0A532CBN7-F1
#
_cell.length_a   1.000
_cell.length_b   1.000
_cell.length_c   1.000
_cell.angle_alpha   90.00
_cell.angle_beta   90.00
_cell.angle_gamma   90.00
#
_symmetry.space_group_name_H-M   'P 1'
#
loop_
_entity.id
_entity.type
_entity.pdbx_description
1 polymer ?
#
loop_
_entity_poly.entity_id
_entity_poly.type
_entity_poly.pdbx_seq_one_letter_code
_entity_poly.pdbx_strand_id
1 'polypeptide(L)'
;MTDAILLAYKDVERSMERFTELLHSHVEAMGAAPSHNPDQVFRLSQGSKAMRDSAMIYLSYAKYVAYGMPETEEMVQDELQG
;
A
#
# COMPACT_ATOMS: atom_id res chain seq x y z
N MET A 1 -21.36 -15.37 13.14
CA MET A 1 -21.03 -15.40 11.70
C MET A 1 -19.79 -14.54 11.56
N THR A 2 -18.61 -15.15 11.57
CA THR A 2 -17.36 -14.40 11.45
C THR A 2 -17.39 -13.71 10.09
N ASP A 3 -17.25 -12.40 10.11
CA ASP A 3 -17.50 -11.54 8.96
C ASP A 3 -16.51 -11.88 7.83
N ALA A 4 -17.00 -12.52 6.78
CA ALA A 4 -16.16 -12.97 5.67
C ALA A 4 -15.39 -11.80 5.04
N ILE A 5 -15.95 -10.59 5.12
CA ILE A 5 -15.30 -9.36 4.67
C ILE A 5 -14.10 -8.99 5.55
N LEU A 6 -14.21 -9.16 6.87
CA LEU A 6 -13.08 -8.90 7.78
C LEU A 6 -11.90 -9.84 7.52
N LEU A 7 -12.18 -11.12 7.22
CA LEU A 7 -11.13 -12.07 6.85
C LEU A 7 -10.49 -11.70 5.51
N ALA A 8 -11.30 -11.39 4.49
CA ALA A 8 -10.82 -10.97 3.18
C ALA A 8 -9.97 -9.68 3.26
N TYR A 9 -10.39 -8.71 4.08
CA TYR A 9 -9.63 -7.49 4.32
C TYR A 9 -8.23 -7.79 4.85
N LYS A 10 -8.12 -8.63 5.89
CA LYS A 10 -6.82 -8.97 6.50
C LYS A 10 -5.88 -9.68 5.53
N ASP A 11 -6.43 -10.51 4.66
CA ASP A 11 -5.65 -11.19 3.62
C ASP A 11 -5.13 -10.19 2.57
N VAL A 12 -5.94 -9.22 2.17
CA VAL A 12 -5.55 -8.16 1.24
C VAL A 12 -4.53 -7.21 1.86
N GLU A 13 -4.76 -6.75 3.09
CA GLU A 13 -3.85 -5.90 3.86
C GLU A 13 -2.44 -6.50 3.92
N ARG A 14 -2.33 -7.76 4.38
CA ARG A 14 -1.05 -8.48 4.45
C ARG A 14 -0.40 -8.66 3.08
N SER A 15 -1.20 -8.95 2.05
CA SER A 15 -0.67 -9.18 0.70
C SER A 15 -0.14 -7.89 0.07
N MET A 16 -0.83 -6.76 0.28
CA MET A 16 -0.41 -5.45 -0.20
C MET A 16 0.83 -4.94 0.52
N GLU A 17 0.90 -5.08 1.85
CA GLU A 17 2.10 -4.75 2.64
C GLU A 17 3.31 -5.50 2.08
N ARG A 18 3.23 -6.83 2.01
CA ARG A 18 4.31 -7.67 1.47
C ARG A 18 4.69 -7.30 0.03
N PHE A 19 3.71 -7.03 -0.82
CA PHE A 19 3.99 -6.69 -2.22
C PHE A 19 4.70 -5.34 -2.35
N THR A 20 4.28 -4.32 -1.60
CA THR A 20 4.90 -2.99 -1.64
C THR A 20 6.32 -3.00 -1.09
N GLU A 21 6.61 -3.80 -0.05
CA GLU A 21 7.97 -4.05 0.44
C GLU A 21 8.85 -4.69 -0.65
N LEU A 22 8.36 -5.75 -1.29
CA LEU A 22 9.10 -6.45 -2.35
C LEU A 22 9.36 -5.55 -3.57
N LEU A 23 8.39 -4.70 -3.96
CA LEU A 23 8.57 -3.71 -5.02
C LEU A 23 9.69 -2.73 -4.66
N HIS A 24 9.70 -2.22 -3.44
CA HIS A 24 10.73 -1.29 -2.98
C HIS A 24 12.12 -1.94 -3.02
N SER A 25 12.28 -3.11 -2.40
CA SER A 25 13.54 -3.85 -2.41
C SER A 25 14.01 -4.21 -3.82
N HIS A 26 13.08 -4.54 -4.73
CA HIS A 26 13.41 -4.82 -6.12
C HIS A 26 14.00 -3.58 -6.83
N VAL A 27 13.41 -2.41 -6.63
CA VAL A 27 13.92 -1.15 -7.21
C VAL A 27 15.27 -0.76 -6.60
N GLU A 28 15.45 -0.93 -5.30
CA GLU A 28 16.74 -0.70 -4.63
C GLU A 28 17.85 -1.61 -5.19
N ALA A 29 17.56 -2.90 -5.35
CA ALA A 29 18.50 -3.86 -5.91
C ALA A 29 18.89 -3.50 -7.37
N MET A 30 17.94 -3.02 -8.17
CA MET A 30 18.24 -2.51 -9.51
C MET A 30 19.11 -1.25 -9.47
N GLY A 31 18.87 -0.33 -8.54
CA GLY A 31 19.69 0.88 -8.39
C GLY A 31 21.13 0.60 -7.97
N ALA A 32 21.36 -0.48 -7.22
CA ALA A 32 22.69 -0.91 -6.81
C ALA A 32 23.50 -1.58 -7.95
N ALA A 33 22.84 -2.05 -9.00
CA ALA A 33 23.49 -2.72 -10.12
C ALA A 33 23.93 -1.71 -11.21
N PRO A 34 25.24 -1.61 -11.51
CA PRO A 34 25.77 -0.59 -12.43
C PRO A 34 25.36 -0.79 -13.90
N SER A 35 24.74 -1.93 -14.25
CA SER A 35 24.28 -2.25 -15.60
C SER A 35 22.95 -1.60 -15.98
N HIS A 36 22.20 -1.05 -15.02
CA HIS A 36 20.87 -0.50 -15.28
C HIS A 36 20.91 0.98 -15.65
N ASN A 37 20.00 1.38 -16.55
CA ASN A 37 19.85 2.77 -16.97
C ASN A 37 19.28 3.60 -15.79
N PRO A 38 19.98 4.67 -15.34
CA PRO A 38 19.54 5.49 -14.21
C PRO A 38 18.13 6.09 -14.36
N ASP A 39 17.75 6.52 -15.57
CA ASP A 39 16.44 7.11 -15.83
C ASP A 39 15.32 6.07 -15.72
N GLN A 40 15.62 4.82 -16.10
CA GLN A 40 14.68 3.71 -15.94
C GLN A 40 14.47 3.39 -14.47
N VAL A 41 15.56 3.28 -13.69
CA VAL A 41 15.49 3.03 -12.25
C VAL A 41 14.73 4.15 -11.54
N PHE A 42 14.97 5.41 -11.91
CA PHE A 42 14.24 6.55 -11.37
C PHE A 42 12.73 6.45 -11.62
N ARG A 43 12.30 6.16 -12.86
CA ARG A 43 10.87 5.98 -13.17
C ARG A 43 10.23 4.83 -12.39
N LEU A 44 10.95 3.71 -12.24
CA LEU A 44 10.49 2.56 -11.45
C LEU A 44 10.37 2.90 -9.96
N SER A 45 11.29 3.71 -9.42
CA SER A 45 11.20 4.24 -8.05
C SER A 45 9.97 5.11 -7.84
N GLN A 46 9.68 6.03 -8.76
CA GLN A 46 8.47 6.85 -8.69
C GLN A 46 7.19 6.00 -8.81
N GLY A 47 7.18 5.01 -9.70
CA GLY A 47 6.08 4.06 -9.84
C GLY A 47 5.84 3.24 -8.56
N SER A 48 6.91 2.68 -7.99
CA SER A 48 6.84 1.92 -6.73
C SER A 48 6.31 2.77 -5.57
N LYS A 49 6.73 4.04 -5.49
CA LYS A 49 6.21 4.99 -4.50
C LYS A 49 4.71 5.22 -4.71
N ALA A 50 4.29 5.56 -5.93
CA ALA A 50 2.89 5.81 -6.25
C ALA A 50 2.00 4.59 -5.95
N MET A 51 2.50 3.37 -6.18
CA MET A 51 1.78 2.14 -5.83
C MET A 51 1.59 1.97 -4.33
N ARG A 52 2.63 2.26 -3.52
CA ARG A 52 2.54 2.24 -2.06
C ARG A 52 1.51 3.26 -1.56
N ASP A 53 1.60 4.50 -2.05
CA ASP A 53 0.68 5.57 -1.67
C ASP A 53 -0.77 5.19 -2.03
N SER A 54 -0.98 4.62 -3.22
CA SER A 54 -2.29 4.15 -3.67
C SER A 54 -2.82 2.97 -2.83
N ALA A 55 -1.94 2.06 -2.40
CA ALA A 55 -2.32 0.94 -1.55
C ALA A 55 -2.82 1.41 -0.18
N MET A 56 -2.20 2.44 0.42
CA MET A 56 -2.66 3.00 1.69
C MET A 56 -4.08 3.55 1.57
N ILE A 57 -4.36 4.33 0.53
CA ILE A 57 -5.71 4.88 0.29
C ILE A 57 -6.74 3.75 0.14
N TYR A 58 -6.41 2.72 -0.66
CA TYR A 58 -7.30 1.57 -0.83
C TYR A 58 -7.58 0.86 0.50
N LEU A 59 -6.53 0.59 1.29
CA LEU A 59 -6.66 -0.13 2.55
C LEU A 59 -7.46 0.67 3.58
N SER A 60 -7.31 2.00 3.65
CA SER A 60 -8.11 2.84 4.55
C SER A 60 -9.62 2.71 4.27
N TYR A 61 -10.02 2.78 2.99
CA TYR A 61 -11.43 2.58 2.64
C TYR A 61 -11.91 1.14 2.85
N ALA A 62 -11.08 0.14 2.50
CA ALA A 62 -11.42 -1.25 2.72
C ALA A 62 -11.59 -1.58 4.21
N LYS A 63 -10.80 -0.92 5.08
CA LYS A 63 -10.89 -1.03 6.54
C LYS A 63 -12.25 -0.56 7.04
N TYR A 64 -12.78 0.55 6.51
CA TYR A 64 -14.12 1.02 6.89
C TYR A 64 -15.23 0.05 6.51
N VAL A 65 -15.10 -0.62 5.37
CA VAL A 65 -16.07 -1.65 4.98
C VAL A 65 -15.97 -2.88 5.89
N ALA A 66 -14.76 -3.25 6.32
CA ALA A 66 -14.50 -4.45 7.10
C ALA A 66 -14.69 -4.31 8.62
N TYR A 67 -14.41 -3.14 9.18
CA TYR A 67 -14.50 -2.85 10.62
C TYR A 67 -15.66 -1.91 10.98
N GLY A 68 -16.29 -1.26 9.99
CA GLY A 68 -17.29 -0.22 10.16
C GLY A 68 -16.74 1.18 9.85
N MET A 69 -17.62 2.05 9.33
CA MET A 69 -17.29 3.46 9.11
C MET A 69 -17.12 4.18 10.45
N PRO A 70 -16.09 5.04 10.61
CA PRO A 70 -15.98 5.93 11.75
C PRO A 70 -17.20 6.83 11.88
N GLU A 71 -17.52 7.23 13.11
CA GLU A 71 -18.72 8.04 13.38
C GLU A 71 -18.58 9.48 12.86
N THR A 72 -17.36 9.98 12.63
CA THR A 72 -17.09 11.35 12.20
C THR A 72 -16.06 11.43 11.06
N GLU A 73 -16.16 12.47 10.22
CA GLU A 73 -15.21 12.74 9.13
C GLU A 73 -13.80 13.12 9.62
N GLU A 74 -13.70 13.70 10.83
CA GLU A 74 -12.41 14.07 11.45
C GLU A 74 -11.56 12.81 11.73
N MET A 75 -12.17 11.74 12.24
CA MET A 75 -11.51 10.45 12.46
C MET A 75 -11.06 9.77 11.17
N VAL A 76 -11.73 10.05 10.04
CA VAL A 76 -11.32 9.55 8.71
C VAL A 76 -10.08 10.29 8.21
N GLN A 77 -10.00 11.60 8.44
CA GLN A 77 -8.85 12.42 8.01
C GLN A 77 -7.58 12.10 8.79
N ASP A 78 -7.70 11.83 10.09
CA ASP A 78 -6.55 11.47 10.95
C ASP A 78 -5.92 10.13 10.53
N GLU A 79 -6.72 9.14 10.11
CA GLU A 79 -6.20 7.85 9.63
C GLU A 79 -5.57 7.93 8.23
N LEU A 80 -5.96 8.89 7.40
CA LEU A 80 -5.41 9.10 6.06
C LEU A 80 -4.11 9.92 6.07
N GLN A 81 -3.81 10.60 7.18
CA GLN A 81 -2.61 11.44 7.35
C GLN A 81 -1.47 10.76 8.12
N GLY A 82 -1.69 9.54 8.64
CA GLY A 82 -0.66 8.71 9.31
C GLY A 82 0.20 7.92 8.33
#